data_AF-A0A1B2EZR5-F1
#
_entry.id   AF-A0A1B2EZR5-F1
#
_cell.length_a   1.000
_cell.length_b   1.000
_cell.length_c   1.000
_cell.angle_alpha   90.00
_cell.angle_beta   90.00
_cell.angle_gamma   90.00
#
_symmetry.space_group_name_H-M   'P 1'
#
loop_
_entity.id
_entity.type
_entity.pdbx_description
1 polymer ?
#
loop_
_entity_poly.entity_id
_entity_poly.type
_entity_poly.pdbx_seq_one_letter_code
_entity_poly.pdbx_strand_id
1 'polypeptide(L)'
;MFQLIVAVVSVLLIAVLSVAAFWYGGEVYSEASATRHFIEYTNGAMSIEGGLQLYHDEHGRYPPEIDGALVQKLVEGNYLAAAPEGDWIVDSARVSRTIKDEATCAAINKADGKDTSVVKCPSCLDADYLSWKGCVVPPS
;
A
#
# COMPACT_ATOMS: atom_id res chain seq x y z
N MET A 1 -11.17 49.97 -23.04
CA MET A 1 -12.14 48.96 -23.53
C MET A 1 -11.47 47.62 -23.85
N PHE A 2 -10.35 47.61 -24.59
CA PHE A 2 -9.61 46.38 -24.92
C PHE A 2 -9.11 45.58 -23.71
N GLN A 3 -8.60 46.27 -22.68
CA GLN A 3 -8.10 45.66 -21.44
C GLN A 3 -9.18 44.88 -20.65
N LEU A 4 -10.44 45.33 -20.68
CA LEU A 4 -11.53 44.68 -19.96
C LEU A 4 -11.94 43.37 -20.64
N ILE A 5 -11.95 43.35 -21.97
CA ILE A 5 -12.25 42.14 -22.76
C ILE A 5 -11.16 41.08 -22.53
N VAL A 6 -9.88 41.48 -22.58
CA VAL A 6 -8.76 40.56 -22.33
C VAL A 6 -8.82 39.97 -20.92
N ALA A 7 -9.15 40.78 -19.91
CA ALA A 7 -9.30 40.33 -18.53
C ALA A 7 -10.46 39.34 -18.35
N VAL A 8 -11.59 39.55 -19.02
CA VAL A 8 -12.74 38.62 -18.95
C VAL A 8 -12.42 37.30 -19.65
N VAL A 9 -11.76 37.35 -20.81
CA VAL A 9 -11.38 36.15 -21.56
C VAL A 9 -10.32 35.33 -20.82
N SER A 10 -9.36 35.97 -20.15
CA SER A 10 -8.34 35.26 -19.37
C SER A 10 -8.94 34.55 -18.15
N VAL A 11 -9.88 35.19 -17.44
CA VAL A 11 -10.59 34.54 -16.31
C VAL A 11 -11.41 33.34 -16.79
N LEU A 12 -12.11 33.47 -17.94
CA LEU A 12 -12.84 32.35 -18.54
C LEU A 12 -11.92 31.19 -18.92
N LEU A 13 -10.77 31.47 -19.53
CA LEU A 13 -9.80 30.43 -19.88
C LEU A 13 -9.25 29.72 -18.64
N ILE A 14 -8.90 30.47 -17.58
CA ILE A 14 -8.43 29.88 -16.32
C ILE A 14 -9.52 29.01 -15.70
N ALA A 15 -10.78 29.44 -15.71
CA ALA A 15 -11.89 28.65 -15.19
C ALA A 15 -12.05 27.31 -15.93
N VAL A 16 -12.00 27.34 -17.26
CA VAL A 16 -12.11 26.13 -18.11
C VAL A 16 -10.92 25.19 -17.86
N LEU A 17 -9.69 25.71 -17.82
CA LEU A 17 -8.49 24.92 -17.57
C LEU A 17 -8.49 24.32 -16.16
N SER A 18 -8.99 25.06 -15.16
CA SER A 18 -9.08 24.56 -13.79
C SER A 18 -10.03 23.37 -13.70
N VAL A 19 -11.21 23.45 -14.33
CA VAL A 19 -12.17 22.34 -14.37
C VAL A 19 -11.56 21.12 -15.07
N ALA A 20 -10.89 21.32 -16.21
CA ALA A 20 -10.20 20.23 -16.90
C ALA A 20 -9.09 19.62 -16.03
N ALA A 21 -8.29 20.43 -15.34
CA ALA A 21 -7.23 19.96 -14.46
C ALA A 21 -7.78 19.16 -13.27
N PHE A 22 -8.93 19.53 -12.70
CA PHE A 22 -9.55 18.74 -11.64
C PHE A 22 -10.05 17.38 -12.15
N TRP A 23 -10.67 17.35 -13.33
CA TRP A 23 -11.21 16.11 -13.91
C TRP A 23 -10.12 15.12 -14.30
N TYR A 24 -9.09 15.59 -15.03
CA TYR A 24 -7.99 14.72 -15.47
C TYR A 24 -6.90 14.51 -14.41
N GLY A 25 -6.66 15.51 -13.56
CA GLY A 25 -5.65 15.42 -12.50
C GLY A 25 -6.08 14.54 -11.33
N GLY A 26 -7.38 14.43 -11.06
CA GLY A 26 -7.91 13.57 -9.98
C GLY A 26 -7.62 12.09 -10.23
N GLU A 27 -7.83 11.61 -11.46
CA GLU A 27 -7.57 10.22 -11.83
C GLU A 27 -6.08 9.88 -11.70
N VAL A 28 -5.21 10.72 -12.27
CA VAL A 28 -3.74 10.55 -12.18
C VAL A 28 -3.25 10.59 -10.73
N TYR A 29 -3.80 11.48 -9.90
CA TYR A 29 -3.44 11.53 -8.49
C TYR A 29 -3.88 10.28 -7.72
N SER A 30 -5.09 9.79 -8.01
CA SER A 30 -5.61 8.56 -7.39
C SER A 30 -4.78 7.34 -7.75
N GLU A 31 -4.38 7.21 -9.02
CA GLU A 31 -3.53 6.12 -9.50
C GLU A 31 -2.11 6.24 -8.93
N ALA A 32 -1.52 7.43 -8.93
CA ALA A 32 -0.20 7.65 -8.34
C ALA A 32 -0.18 7.34 -6.83
N SER A 33 -1.24 7.67 -6.11
CA SER A 33 -1.37 7.32 -4.68
C SER A 33 -1.48 5.80 -4.49
N ALA A 34 -2.30 5.12 -5.30
CA ALA A 34 -2.42 3.66 -5.30
C ALA A 34 -1.07 2.97 -5.54
N THR A 35 -0.32 3.43 -6.55
CA THR A 35 1.02 2.91 -6.87
C THR A 35 1.99 3.17 -5.73
N ARG A 36 1.96 4.34 -5.09
CA ARG A 36 2.83 4.63 -3.93
C ARG A 36 2.58 3.67 -2.78
N HIS A 37 1.32 3.45 -2.41
CA HIS A 37 0.98 2.50 -1.35
C HIS A 37 1.38 1.06 -1.70
N PHE A 38 1.23 0.66 -2.97
CA PHE A 38 1.69 -0.64 -3.44
C PHE A 38 3.22 -0.80 -3.35
N ILE A 39 3.98 0.22 -3.75
CA ILE A 39 5.45 0.21 -3.66
C ILE A 39 5.89 0.18 -2.19
N GLU A 40 5.29 1.00 -1.34
CA GLU A 40 5.58 1.02 0.10
C GLU A 40 5.34 -0.35 0.74
N TYR A 41 4.20 -0.96 0.42
CA TYR A 41 3.87 -2.32 0.86
C TYR A 41 4.91 -3.33 0.36
N THR A 42 5.23 -3.31 -0.93
CA THR A 42 6.13 -4.29 -1.53
C THR A 42 7.55 -4.15 -0.98
N ASN A 43 8.04 -2.93 -0.81
CA ASN A 43 9.35 -2.66 -0.21
C ASN A 43 9.39 -3.10 1.26
N GLY A 44 8.34 -2.82 2.03
CA GLY A 44 8.21 -3.29 3.41
C GLY A 44 8.28 -4.81 3.49
N ALA A 45 7.50 -5.50 2.65
CA ALA A 45 7.49 -6.96 2.58
C ALA A 45 8.87 -7.54 2.22
N MET A 46 9.51 -7.03 1.16
CA MET A 46 10.85 -7.46 0.75
C MET A 46 11.90 -7.23 1.84
N SER A 47 11.80 -6.14 2.60
CA SER A 47 12.73 -5.87 3.70
C SER A 47 12.61 -6.89 4.83
N ILE A 48 11.38 -7.29 5.16
CA ILE A 48 11.10 -8.30 6.19
C ILE A 48 11.53 -9.68 5.70
N GLU A 49 11.20 -10.05 4.46
CA GLU A 49 11.63 -11.32 3.86
C GLU A 49 13.16 -11.43 3.80
N GLY A 50 13.84 -10.35 3.42
CA GLY A 50 15.31 -10.30 3.43
C GLY A 50 15.91 -10.47 4.84
N GLY A 51 15.31 -9.82 5.85
CA GLY A 51 15.70 -9.99 7.25
C GLY A 51 15.47 -11.41 7.76
N LEU A 52 14.34 -12.03 7.38
CA LEU A 52 14.03 -13.41 7.72
C LEU A 52 15.00 -14.41 7.10
N GLN A 53 15.34 -14.21 5.82
CA GLN A 53 16.31 -15.04 5.13
C GLN A 53 17.68 -14.95 5.80
N LEU A 54 18.12 -13.73 6.15
CA LEU A 54 19.40 -13.53 6.83
C LEU A 54 19.43 -14.19 8.21
N TYR A 55 18.35 -14.07 8.98
CA TYR A 55 18.20 -14.76 10.26
C TYR A 55 18.28 -16.29 10.08
N HIS A 56 17.56 -16.81 9.08
CA HIS A 56 17.55 -18.24 8.76
C HIS A 56 18.93 -18.75 8.33
N ASP A 57 19.65 -17.99 7.51
CA ASP A 57 20.99 -18.36 7.04
C ASP A 57 22.00 -18.41 8.21
N GLU A 58 21.84 -17.57 9.23
CA GLU A 58 22.70 -17.55 10.42
C GLU A 58 22.32 -18.63 11.45
N HIS A 59 21.02 -18.87 11.67
CA HIS A 59 20.53 -19.72 12.76
C HIS A 59 20.04 -21.11 12.31
N GLY A 60 19.93 -21.34 11.00
CA GLY A 60 19.37 -22.57 10.41
C GLY A 60 17.88 -22.78 10.69
N ARG A 61 17.17 -21.75 11.16
CA ARG A 61 15.74 -21.78 11.49
C ARG A 61 15.16 -20.37 11.43
N TYR A 62 13.86 -20.27 11.17
CA TYR A 62 13.13 -19.00 11.31
C TYR A 62 12.93 -18.64 12.79
N PRO A 63 12.72 -17.34 13.11
CA PRO A 63 12.32 -16.93 14.44
C PRO A 63 11.01 -17.61 14.86
N PRO A 64 10.86 -18.06 16.12
CA PRO A 64 9.61 -18.65 16.62
C PRO A 64 8.48 -17.63 16.84
N GLU A 65 8.82 -16.33 16.89
CA GLU A 65 7.87 -15.25 17.01
C GLU A 65 7.07 -15.09 15.71
N ILE A 66 5.93 -14.41 15.79
CA ILE A 66 5.06 -14.10 14.64
C ILE A 66 4.71 -12.61 14.64
N ASP A 67 4.22 -12.13 13.50
CA ASP A 67 3.64 -10.80 13.32
C ASP A 67 4.58 -9.67 13.78
N GLY A 68 4.04 -8.66 14.46
CA GLY A 68 4.81 -7.52 14.96
C GLY A 68 5.95 -7.89 15.90
N ALA A 69 5.82 -8.99 16.67
CA ALA A 69 6.88 -9.46 17.57
C ALA A 69 8.08 -10.01 16.78
N LEU A 70 7.83 -10.68 15.66
CA LEU A 70 8.89 -11.13 14.75
C LEU A 70 9.59 -9.94 14.10
N VAL A 71 8.85 -8.95 13.60
CA VAL A 71 9.46 -7.75 12.99
C VAL A 71 10.33 -7.02 14.00
N GLN A 72 9.86 -6.86 15.24
CA GLN A 72 10.65 -6.24 16.30
C GLN A 72 11.93 -7.03 16.60
N LYS A 73 11.86 -8.36 16.67
CA LYS A 73 13.04 -9.21 16.88
C LYS A 73 14.06 -9.10 15.75
N LEU A 74 13.61 -8.97 14.50
CA LEU A 74 14.53 -8.74 13.38
C LEU A 74 15.25 -7.39 13.49
N VAL A 75 14.58 -6.35 14.02
CA VAL A 75 15.21 -5.06 14.30
C VAL A 75 16.21 -5.17 15.45
N GLU A 76 15.82 -5.81 16.57
CA GLU A 76 16.71 -6.03 17.72
C GLU A 76 17.93 -6.88 17.36
N GLY A 77 17.77 -7.84 16.46
CA GLY A 77 18.83 -8.68 15.91
C GLY A 77 19.70 -8.01 14.83
N ASN A 78 19.46 -6.73 14.48
CA ASN A 78 20.11 -6.02 13.38
C ASN A 78 19.94 -6.64 11.98
N TYR A 79 18.91 -7.47 11.79
CA TYR A 79 18.53 -7.99 10.47
C TYR A 79 17.69 -6.97 9.67
N LEU A 80 17.07 -6.03 10.37
CA LEU A 80 16.33 -4.90 9.83
C LEU A 80 16.86 -3.60 10.48
N ALA A 81 17.11 -2.57 9.67
CA ALA A 81 17.56 -1.28 10.19
C ALA A 81 16.47 -0.55 10.98
N ALA A 82 15.21 -0.72 10.58
CA ALA A 82 14.02 -0.21 11.25
C ALA A 82 12.81 -1.07 10.86
N ALA A 83 11.78 -1.07 11.71
CA ALA A 83 10.50 -1.72 11.38
C ALA A 83 9.77 -0.87 10.32
N PRO A 84 9.36 -1.44 9.18
CA PRO A 84 8.54 -0.73 8.20
C PRO A 84 7.19 -0.34 8.82
N GLU A 85 6.67 0.83 8.46
CA GLU A 85 5.40 1.32 9.01
C GLU A 85 4.23 0.39 8.65
N GLY A 86 3.38 0.10 9.63
CA GLY A 86 2.16 -0.69 9.44
C GLY A 86 1.99 -1.87 10.39
N ASP A 87 0.78 -2.41 10.39
CA ASP A 87 0.41 -3.60 11.15
C ASP A 87 0.74 -4.84 10.30
N TRP A 88 1.99 -5.31 10.40
CA TRP A 88 2.49 -6.47 9.64
C TRP A 88 2.14 -7.80 10.31
N ILE A 89 1.61 -8.70 9.50
CA ILE A 89 1.34 -10.11 9.83
C ILE A 89 2.44 -10.91 9.14
N VAL A 90 3.28 -11.56 9.93
CA VAL A 90 4.49 -12.21 9.44
C VAL A 90 4.58 -13.61 10.02
N ASP A 91 4.73 -14.58 9.13
CA ASP A 91 5.01 -15.97 9.47
C ASP A 91 6.19 -16.45 8.61
N SER A 92 6.79 -17.57 8.99
CA SER A 92 7.90 -18.26 8.33
C SER A 92 7.72 -18.48 6.81
N ALA A 93 6.49 -18.39 6.29
CA ALA A 93 6.17 -18.56 4.88
C ALA A 93 5.59 -17.30 4.19
N ARG A 94 5.34 -16.20 4.91
CA ARG A 94 4.65 -15.04 4.32
C ARG A 94 4.81 -13.74 5.09
N VAL A 95 4.73 -12.64 4.35
CA VAL A 95 4.64 -11.28 4.88
C VAL A 95 3.39 -10.61 4.31
N SER A 96 2.44 -10.26 5.18
CA SER A 96 1.27 -9.46 4.83
C SER A 96 1.09 -8.25 5.73
N ARG A 97 0.32 -7.25 5.30
CA ARG A 97 -0.01 -6.06 6.10
C ARG A 97 -1.52 -5.91 6.21
N THR A 98 -1.98 -5.61 7.41
CA THR A 98 -3.36 -5.21 7.64
C THR A 98 -3.59 -3.80 7.10
N ILE A 99 -4.57 -3.65 6.22
CA ILE A 99 -4.97 -2.36 5.68
C ILE A 99 -6.31 -1.98 6.29
N LYS A 100 -6.37 -0.84 7.00
CA LYS A 100 -7.58 -0.36 7.69
C LYS A 100 -8.60 0.25 6.74
N ASP A 101 -8.13 0.73 5.58
CA ASP A 101 -8.96 1.39 4.58
C ASP A 101 -9.25 0.46 3.40
N GLU A 102 -10.54 0.27 3.11
CA GLU A 102 -11.00 -0.61 2.05
C GLU A 102 -10.60 -0.08 0.66
N ALA A 103 -10.58 1.25 0.48
CA ALA A 103 -10.17 1.87 -0.77
C ALA A 103 -8.68 1.66 -1.06
N THR A 104 -7.83 1.80 -0.04
CA THR A 104 -6.39 1.51 -0.12
C THR A 104 -6.12 0.03 -0.39
N CYS A 105 -6.88 -0.86 0.24
CA CYS A 105 -6.78 -2.29 -0.04
C CYS A 105 -7.18 -2.62 -1.48
N ALA A 106 -8.28 -2.05 -1.96
CA ALA A 106 -8.73 -2.23 -3.35
C ALA A 106 -7.69 -1.67 -4.33
N ALA A 107 -7.09 -0.51 -4.02
CA ALA A 107 -6.05 0.10 -4.82
C ALA A 107 -4.79 -0.79 -4.95
N ILE A 108 -4.32 -1.36 -3.85
CA ILE A 108 -3.15 -2.27 -3.83
C ILE A 108 -3.45 -3.56 -4.59
N ASN A 109 -4.62 -4.15 -4.38
CA ASN A 109 -5.00 -5.39 -5.05
C ASN A 109 -5.26 -5.16 -6.56
N LYS A 110 -5.80 -4.00 -6.95
CA LYS A 110 -5.91 -3.60 -8.35
C LYS A 110 -4.54 -3.43 -9.00
N ALA A 111 -3.57 -2.84 -8.28
CA ALA A 111 -2.19 -2.73 -8.75
C ALA A 111 -1.51 -4.11 -8.91
N ASP A 112 -1.91 -5.10 -8.12
CA ASP A 112 -1.49 -6.51 -8.25
C ASP A 112 -2.21 -7.26 -9.39
N GLY A 113 -3.07 -6.58 -10.16
CA GLY A 113 -3.81 -7.15 -11.28
C GLY A 113 -5.09 -7.89 -10.90
N LYS A 114 -5.58 -7.74 -9.65
CA LYS A 114 -6.86 -8.29 -9.22
C LYS A 114 -8.01 -7.34 -9.57
N ASP A 115 -9.14 -7.91 -10.00
CA ASP A 115 -10.34 -7.10 -10.24
C ASP A 115 -11.11 -6.86 -8.94
N THR A 116 -10.85 -5.72 -8.33
CA THR A 116 -11.50 -5.28 -7.08
C THR A 116 -12.88 -4.66 -7.30
N SER A 117 -13.37 -4.59 -8.55
CA SER A 117 -14.74 -4.18 -8.84
C SER A 117 -15.76 -5.31 -8.61
N VAL A 118 -15.28 -6.56 -8.55
CA VAL A 118 -16.11 -7.77 -8.39
C VAL A 118 -15.90 -8.43 -7.02
N VAL A 119 -14.67 -8.39 -6.47
CA VAL A 119 -14.35 -9.02 -5.18
C VAL A 119 -13.88 -7.96 -4.19
N LYS A 120 -14.69 -7.78 -3.14
CA LYS A 120 -14.40 -6.92 -1.99
C LYS A 120 -13.14 -7.44 -1.29
N CYS A 121 -12.27 -6.53 -0.82
CA CYS A 121 -11.00 -6.92 -0.21
C CYS A 121 -11.17 -8.04 0.83
N PRO A 122 -10.43 -9.16 0.71
CA PRO A 122 -10.63 -10.30 1.58
C PRO A 122 -10.24 -9.96 3.02
N SER A 123 -10.94 -10.59 3.97
CA SER A 123 -10.62 -10.48 5.38
C SER A 123 -9.23 -11.07 5.65
N CYS A 124 -8.40 -10.44 6.48
CA CYS A 124 -7.13 -11.03 6.94
C CYS A 124 -7.31 -12.33 7.75
N LEU A 125 -8.55 -12.71 8.06
CA LEU A 125 -8.91 -13.91 8.82
C LEU A 125 -9.35 -15.09 7.93
N ASP A 126 -9.67 -14.87 6.66
CA ASP A 126 -10.22 -15.90 5.77
C ASP A 126 -9.13 -16.52 4.87
N ALA A 127 -9.09 -17.85 4.71
CA ALA A 127 -8.07 -18.51 3.88
C ALA A 127 -7.99 -17.99 2.42
N ASP A 128 -9.03 -17.29 1.93
CA ASP A 128 -9.06 -16.69 0.60
C ASP A 128 -8.08 -15.52 0.40
N TYR A 129 -7.59 -14.86 1.47
CA TYR A 129 -6.54 -13.81 1.32
C TYR A 129 -5.20 -14.37 0.84
N LEU A 130 -5.00 -15.69 0.85
CA LEU A 130 -3.74 -16.33 0.42
C LEU A 130 -3.37 -16.00 -1.04
N SER A 131 -4.34 -15.58 -1.86
CA SER A 131 -4.10 -15.18 -3.25
C SER A 131 -4.00 -13.67 -3.46
N TRP A 132 -4.01 -12.87 -2.38
CA TRP A 132 -4.10 -11.40 -2.40
C TRP A 132 -2.97 -10.77 -1.57
N LYS A 133 -2.41 -9.65 -2.03
CA LYS A 133 -1.36 -8.93 -1.29
C LYS A 133 -1.92 -8.08 -0.15
N GLY A 134 -3.08 -7.45 -0.33
CA GLY A 134 -3.73 -6.65 0.71
C GLY A 134 -4.93 -7.38 1.32
N CYS A 135 -5.05 -7.33 2.64
CA CYS A 135 -6.23 -7.80 3.37
C CYS A 135 -6.74 -6.72 4.34
N VAL A 136 -8.03 -6.77 4.66
CA VAL A 136 -8.68 -5.88 5.62
C VAL A 136 -9.06 -6.69 6.86
N VAL A 137 -8.82 -6.17 8.07
CA VAL A 137 -9.44 -6.77 9.27
C VAL A 137 -10.83 -6.14 9.41
N PRO A 138 -11.93 -6.93 9.48
CA PRO A 138 -13.26 -6.37 9.65
C PRO A 138 -13.31 -5.53 10.94
N PRO A 139 -13.99 -4.37 10.93
CA PRO A 139 -14.15 -3.59 12.15
C PRO A 139 -14.90 -4.43 13.18
N SER A 140 -14.29 -4.62 14.35
CA SER A 140 -14.88 -5.27 15.52
C SER A 140 -16.04 -4.46 16.09
#